data_AF-A0AAJ2J025-F1
#
_entry.id   AF-A0AAJ2J025-F1
#
_cell.length_a   1.000
_cell.length_b   1.000
_cell.length_c   1.000
_cell.angle_alpha   90.00
_cell.angle_beta   90.00
_cell.angle_gamma   90.00
#
_symmetry.space_group_name_H-M   'P 1'
#
loop_
_entity.id
_entity.type
_entity.pdbx_description
1 polymer ?
#
loop_
_entity_poly.entity_id
_entity_poly.type
_entity_poly.pdbx_seq_one_letter_code
_entity_poly.pdbx_strand_id
1 'polypeptide(L)'
;MSETSKDNLKDFLKTYSEEDIEKIRENKIQLVTVEEFQSVYRMQEKQRELIELEREEDSGKRETSILDILQIIVLGVLSILCVMYLLKDYIHLHLIH
;
A
#
# COMPACT_ATOMS: atom_id res chain seq x y z
N MET A 1 -0.98 -37.89 41.46
CA MET A 1 -1.08 -38.44 40.09
C MET A 1 0.08 -37.87 39.30
N SER A 2 1.01 -38.72 38.85
CA SER A 2 2.17 -38.28 38.07
C SER A 2 1.71 -38.04 36.63
N GLU A 3 1.60 -36.77 36.24
CA GLU A 3 1.38 -36.37 34.85
C GLU A 3 2.61 -36.78 34.04
N THR A 4 2.51 -37.94 33.40
CA THR A 4 3.44 -38.35 32.35
C THR A 4 3.21 -37.41 31.17
N SER A 5 4.00 -36.34 31.11
CA SER A 5 4.21 -35.58 29.87
C SER A 5 4.65 -36.61 28.84
N LYS A 6 3.73 -37.01 27.94
CA LYS A 6 4.02 -38.00 26.93
C LYS A 6 5.14 -37.41 26.07
N ASP A 7 6.33 -37.96 26.21
CA ASP A 7 7.53 -37.56 25.49
C ASP A 7 7.41 -38.03 24.02
N ASN A 8 6.46 -37.40 23.32
CA ASN A 8 6.06 -37.71 21.94
C ASN A 8 7.13 -37.31 20.93
N LEU A 9 8.14 -36.56 21.40
CA LEU A 9 9.22 -36.07 20.57
C LEU A 9 9.95 -37.23 19.90
N LYS A 10 10.13 -38.34 20.62
CA LYS A 10 10.79 -39.54 20.10
C LYS A 10 10.00 -40.21 18.96
N ASP A 11 8.67 -40.21 19.05
CA ASP A 11 7.81 -40.79 18.00
C ASP A 11 7.65 -39.87 16.79
N PHE A 12 7.64 -38.54 16.99
CA PHE A 12 7.68 -37.57 15.89
C PHE A 12 9.00 -37.65 15.11
N LEU A 13 10.13 -37.84 15.81
CA LEU A 13 11.45 -37.91 15.21
C LEU A 13 11.73 -39.24 14.49
N LYS A 14 10.99 -40.32 14.78
CA LYS A 14 11.13 -41.61 14.05
C LYS A 14 10.87 -41.51 12.55
N THR A 15 10.11 -40.50 12.10
CA THR A 15 9.80 -40.28 10.69
C THR A 15 11.01 -39.74 9.91
N TYR A 16 12.00 -39.20 10.62
CA TYR A 16 13.20 -38.61 10.05
C TYR A 16 14.36 -39.58 10.19
N SER A 17 15.15 -39.73 9.13
CA SER A 17 16.38 -40.51 9.21
C SER A 17 17.41 -39.78 10.11
N GLU A 18 18.37 -40.50 10.66
CA GLU A 18 19.45 -39.88 11.45
C GLU A 18 20.20 -38.81 10.64
N GLU A 19 20.37 -39.02 9.32
CA GLU A 19 20.90 -38.03 8.39
C GLU A 19 20.02 -36.78 8.27
N ASP A 20 18.69 -36.91 8.28
CA ASP A 20 17.78 -35.77 8.21
C ASP A 20 17.80 -34.98 9.52
N ILE A 21 17.86 -35.68 10.66
CA ILE A 21 17.99 -35.06 11.98
C ILE A 21 19.33 -34.31 12.08
N GLU A 22 20.41 -34.89 11.54
CA GLU A 22 21.72 -34.27 11.51
C GLU A 22 21.77 -33.08 10.56
N LYS A 23 21.15 -33.17 9.36
CA LYS A 23 20.96 -32.02 8.46
C LYS A 23 20.13 -30.91 9.08
N ILE A 24 19.07 -31.24 9.84
CA ILE A 24 18.26 -30.24 10.57
C ILE A 24 19.09 -29.55 11.65
N ARG A 25 19.95 -30.31 12.33
CA ARG A 25 20.88 -29.80 13.37
C ARG A 25 22.00 -28.94 12.77
N GLU A 26 22.59 -29.37 11.67
CA GLU A 26 23.64 -28.66 10.92
C GLU A 26 23.10 -27.39 10.27
N ASN A 27 21.92 -27.47 9.67
CA ASN A 27 21.30 -26.31 9.02
C ASN A 27 20.91 -25.20 9.98
N LYS A 28 21.02 -25.42 11.32
CA LYS A 28 20.64 -24.47 12.35
C LYS A 28 19.48 -23.60 11.85
N ILE A 29 18.31 -24.21 11.65
CA ILE A 29 17.09 -23.43 11.77
C ILE A 29 17.21 -22.88 13.18
N GLN A 30 17.73 -21.66 13.30
CA GLN A 30 17.78 -20.96 14.57
C GLN A 30 16.32 -20.98 14.98
N LEU A 31 16.03 -21.79 15.98
CA LEU A 31 14.75 -21.80 16.66
C LEU A 31 14.67 -20.42 17.28
N VAL A 32 14.24 -19.46 16.47
CA VAL A 32 13.90 -18.12 16.91
C VAL A 32 12.86 -18.34 17.98
N THR A 33 13.12 -17.74 19.13
CA THR A 33 12.17 -17.75 20.22
C THR A 33 10.85 -17.18 19.71
N VAL A 34 9.73 -17.62 20.30
CA VAL A 34 8.40 -17.11 19.92
C VAL A 34 8.37 -15.57 19.96
N GLU A 35 9.14 -14.96 20.87
CA GLU A 35 9.30 -13.52 21.00
C GLU A 35 9.99 -12.88 19.79
N GLU A 36 11.08 -13.47 19.28
CA GLU A 36 11.79 -13.00 18.09
C GLU A 36 10.91 -13.10 16.85
N PHE A 37 10.20 -14.23 16.68
CA PHE A 37 9.26 -14.42 15.58
C PHE A 37 8.13 -13.38 15.62
N GLN A 38 7.53 -13.15 16.80
CA GLN A 38 6.52 -12.11 16.98
C GLN A 38 7.07 -10.71 16.73
N SER A 39 8.33 -10.44 17.07
CA SER A 39 8.95 -9.14 16.81
C SER A 39 9.08 -8.87 15.31
N VAL A 40 9.54 -9.87 14.54
CA VAL A 40 9.68 -9.78 13.09
C VAL A 40 8.30 -9.61 12.44
N TYR A 41 7.31 -10.36 12.90
CA TYR A 41 5.95 -10.29 12.36
C TYR A 41 5.31 -8.91 12.61
N ARG A 42 5.41 -8.37 13.83
CA ARG A 42 4.94 -7.02 14.15
C ARG A 42 5.66 -5.94 13.35
N MET A 43 6.94 -6.15 13.04
CA MET A 43 7.71 -5.21 12.23
C MET A 43 7.28 -5.23 10.76
N GLN A 44 6.96 -6.41 10.22
CA GLN A 44 6.38 -6.56 8.88
C GLN A 44 4.97 -5.98 8.78
N GLU A 45 4.15 -6.14 9.82
CA GLU A 45 2.80 -5.57 9.88
C GLU A 45 2.83 -4.04 9.83
N LYS A 46 3.70 -3.42 10.63
CA LYS A 46 3.92 -1.96 10.59
C LYS A 46 4.39 -1.47 9.22
N GLN A 47 5.26 -2.22 8.53
CA GLN A 47 5.70 -1.86 7.18
C GLN A 47 4.54 -1.93 6.17
N ARG A 48 3.63 -2.90 6.31
CA ARG A 48 2.43 -2.96 5.46
C ARG A 48 1.49 -1.78 5.70
N GLU A 49 1.25 -1.43 6.96
CA GLU A 49 0.42 -0.27 7.30
C GLU A 49 1.01 1.03 6.72
N LEU A 50 2.33 1.22 6.81
CA LEU A 50 3.02 2.35 6.19
C LEU A 50 2.84 2.39 4.67
N ILE A 51 2.95 1.25 3.99
CA ILE A 51 2.74 1.17 2.53
C ILE A 51 1.28 1.47 2.16
N GLU A 52 0.31 1.01 2.95
CA GLU A 52 -1.10 1.32 2.72
C GLU A 52 -1.40 2.81 2.92
N LEU A 53 -0.86 3.42 3.99
CA LEU A 53 -1.00 4.86 4.25
C LEU A 53 -0.37 5.71 3.14
N GLU A 54 0.83 5.38 2.67
CA GLU A 54 1.47 6.07 1.54
C GLU A 54 0.64 5.95 0.26
N ARG A 55 0.00 4.79 0.03
CA ARG A 55 -0.85 4.55 -1.12
C ARG A 55 -2.17 5.34 -1.07
N GLU A 56 -2.77 5.45 0.11
CA GLU A 56 -3.97 6.27 0.33
C GLU A 56 -3.66 7.77 0.19
N GLU A 57 -2.53 8.23 0.72
CA GLU A 57 -2.07 9.62 0.59
C GLU A 57 -1.83 9.99 -0.88
N ASP A 58 -1.12 9.13 -1.62
CA ASP A 58 -0.84 9.37 -3.04
C ASP A 58 -2.12 9.29 -3.90
N SER A 59 -3.06 8.40 -3.57
CA SER A 59 -4.37 8.35 -4.24
C SER A 59 -5.16 9.64 -4.03
N GLY A 60 -5.27 10.12 -2.80
CA GLY A 60 -5.99 11.36 -2.47
C GLY A 60 -5.37 12.59 -3.16
N LYS A 61 -4.04 12.66 -3.22
CA LYS A 61 -3.31 13.75 -3.90
C LYS A 61 -3.54 13.78 -5.42
N ARG A 62 -3.68 12.62 -6.06
CA ARG A 62 -4.00 12.53 -7.49
C ARG A 62 -5.43 13.02 -7.76
N GLU A 63 -6.40 12.66 -6.92
CA GLU A 63 -7.79 13.09 -7.07
C GLU A 63 -7.95 14.61 -6.98
N THR A 64 -7.32 15.25 -5.98
CA THR A 64 -7.34 16.72 -5.87
C THR A 64 -6.67 17.40 -7.06
N SER A 65 -5.55 16.84 -7.54
CA SER A 65 -4.83 17.39 -8.71
C SER A 65 -5.66 17.33 -10.00
N ILE A 66 -6.45 16.28 -10.19
CA ILE A 66 -7.32 16.14 -11.37
C ILE A 66 -8.44 17.18 -11.35
N LEU A 67 -9.07 17.40 -10.19
CA LEU A 67 -10.13 18.39 -10.03
C LEU A 67 -9.62 19.81 -10.31
N ASP A 68 -8.44 20.17 -9.81
CA ASP A 68 -7.82 21.48 -10.05
C ASP A 68 -7.52 21.70 -11.55
N ILE A 69 -6.96 20.70 -12.24
CA ILE A 69 -6.69 20.78 -13.68
C ILE A 69 -7.98 20.94 -14.47
N LEU A 70 -9.03 20.17 -14.14
CA LEU A 70 -10.33 20.26 -14.80
C LEU A 70 -10.94 21.65 -14.61
N GLN A 71 -10.86 22.22 -13.40
CA GLN A 71 -11.36 23.55 -13.10
C GLN A 71 -10.64 24.63 -13.90
N ILE A 72 -9.31 24.54 -14.05
CA ILE A 72 -8.52 25.46 -14.89
C ILE A 72 -8.98 25.40 -16.35
N ILE A 73 -9.20 24.20 -16.90
CA ILE A 73 -9.65 24.03 -18.29
C ILE A 73 -11.03 24.67 -18.49
N VAL A 74 -11.98 24.40 -17.60
CA VAL A 74 -13.34 24.94 -17.67
C VAL A 74 -13.32 26.48 -17.60
N LEU A 75 -12.55 27.05 -16.67
CA LEU A 75 -12.38 28.50 -16.55
C LEU A 75 -11.73 29.11 -17.80
N GLY A 76 -10.74 28.43 -18.39
CA GLY A 76 -10.10 28.85 -19.63
C GLY A 76 -11.08 28.92 -20.80
N VAL A 77 -11.88 27.87 -21.00
CA VAL A 77 -12.91 27.83 -22.06
C VAL A 77 -13.96 28.93 -21.85
N LEU A 78 -14.46 29.09 -20.61
CA LEU A 78 -15.42 30.15 -20.27
C LEU A 78 -14.86 31.55 -20.55
N SER A 79 -13.59 31.79 -20.21
CA SER A 79 -12.91 33.06 -20.49
C SER A 79 -12.83 33.35 -21.99
N ILE A 80 -12.42 32.37 -22.80
CA ILE A 80 -12.36 32.51 -24.26
C ILE A 80 -13.74 32.81 -24.84
N LEU A 81 -14.77 32.07 -24.42
CA LEU A 81 -16.14 32.31 -24.85
C LEU A 81 -16.59 33.73 -24.48
N CYS A 82 -16.30 34.18 -23.25
CA CYS A 82 -16.63 35.52 -22.80
C CYS A 82 -15.98 36.60 -23.67
N VAL A 83 -14.68 36.46 -23.99
CA VAL A 83 -13.97 37.37 -24.89
C VAL A 83 -14.57 37.36 -26.30
N MET A 84 -14.92 36.19 -26.83
CA MET A 84 -15.57 36.09 -28.15
C MET A 84 -16.94 36.76 -28.18
N TYR A 85 -17.75 36.61 -27.14
CA TYR A 85 -19.04 37.28 -27.02
C TYR A 85 -18.88 38.80 -26.92
N LEU A 86 -17.96 39.29 -26.09
CA LEU A 86 -17.68 40.73 -25.97
C LEU A 86 -17.17 41.33 -27.29
N LEU A 87 -16.29 40.63 -28.01
CA LEU A 87 -15.82 41.06 -29.32
C LEU A 87 -16.96 41.09 -30.35
N LYS A 88 -17.83 40.07 -30.35
CA LYS A 88 -19.00 40.03 -31.22
C LYS A 88 -19.92 41.22 -30.95
N ASP A 89 -20.26 41.48 -29.68
CA ASP A 89 -21.13 42.60 -29.31
C ASP A 89 -20.47 43.96 -29.62
N TYR A 90 -19.17 44.09 -29.37
CA TYR A 90 -18.41 45.31 -29.69
C TYR A 90 -18.41 45.61 -31.21
N ILE A 91 -18.15 44.61 -32.04
CA ILE A 91 -18.15 44.75 -33.50
C ILE A 91 -19.57 45.01 -34.02
N HIS A 92 -20.57 44.29 -33.50
CA HIS A 92 -21.96 44.42 -33.94
C HIS A 92 -22.57 45.78 -33.55
N LEU A 93 -22.16 46.35 -32.41
CA LEU A 93 -22.57 47.70 -31.99
C LEU A 93 -21.95 48.78 -32.90
N HIS A 94 -20.70 48.61 -33.35
CA HIS A 94 -20.03 49.55 -34.25
C HIS A 94 -20.54 49.47 -35.70
N LEU A 95 -21.19 48.37 -36.11
CA LEU A 95 -21.77 48.24 -37.46
C LEU A 95 -23.19 48.83 -37.58
N ILE A 96 -23.83 49.12 -36.45
CA ILE A 96 -25.22 49.63 -36.37
C ILE A 96 -25.27 51.15 -36.10
N HIS A 97 -24.14 51.78 -35.77
CA HIS A 97 -24.02 53.22 -35.55
C HIS A 97 -23.19 53.89 -36.66
#